data_AF-A0AAV8TR33-F1
#
_entry.id   AF-A0AAV8TR33-F1
#
_cell.length_a   1.000
_cell.length_b   1.000
_cell.length_c   1.000
_cell.angle_alpha   90.00
_cell.angle_beta   90.00
_cell.angle_gamma   90.00
#
_symmetry.space_group_name_H-M   'P 1'
#
loop_
_entity.id
_entity.type
_entity.pdbx_description
1 polymer ?
#
loop_
_entity_poly.entity_id
_entity_poly.type
_entity_poly.pdbx_seq_one_letter_code
_entity_poly.pdbx_strand_id
1 'polypeptide(L)'
;MSAIPQSEGNHDFVNQREFLGIANTLNVISNFPFFIVGVIGFTHLYHRNYFKLSLRGELWGWTCFFVGVTTVAFGSGYYHLKPNDARLVWDRLSMTVAFTSIIAIFIIERIDEHKGTVSIIPLLLAGVISILYWSYIFFDSLRPYVLVQFVPCIAIPLRQLPPMYTHSTYWLWATGLVSLLKTWKICWTKIKGNEIQGESYTCIYTSVPVVKSS
;
A
#
# COMPACT_ATOMS: atom_id res chain seq x y z
N MET A 1 -5.26 -16.03 19.46
CA MET A 1 -4.35 -15.76 18.32
C MET A 1 -3.72 -14.39 18.56
N SER A 2 -2.41 -14.31 18.76
CA SER A 2 -1.68 -13.10 19.15
C SER A 2 -1.81 -11.96 18.11
N ALA A 3 -2.11 -10.75 18.56
CA ALA A 3 -2.18 -9.57 17.70
C ALA A 3 -0.84 -9.34 16.97
N ILE A 4 -0.85 -8.71 15.79
CA ILE A 4 0.38 -8.33 15.08
C ILE A 4 0.53 -6.82 15.30
N PRO A 5 1.21 -6.41 16.39
CA PRO A 5 1.27 -5.02 16.79
C PRO A 5 1.98 -4.18 15.74
N GLN A 6 1.60 -2.90 15.66
CA GLN A 6 2.33 -1.97 14.82
C GLN A 6 3.64 -1.59 15.53
N SER A 7 4.79 -2.00 14.96
CA SER A 7 6.09 -1.70 15.57
C SER A 7 6.37 -0.19 15.59
N GLU A 8 6.77 0.35 16.74
CA GLU A 8 7.11 1.78 16.94
C GLU A 8 8.20 2.27 15.95
N GLY A 9 9.12 1.39 15.54
CA GLY A 9 10.16 1.68 14.54
C GLY A 9 9.68 1.83 13.08
N ASN A 10 8.38 1.72 12.79
CA ASN A 10 7.84 1.92 11.42
C ASN A 10 7.93 3.37 10.94
N HIS A 11 8.07 4.32 11.87
CA HIS A 11 8.13 5.75 11.57
C HIS A 11 9.56 6.24 11.36
N ASP A 12 10.57 5.48 11.80
CA ASP A 12 11.96 5.80 11.52
C ASP A 12 12.29 5.44 10.08
N PHE A 13 12.46 6.44 9.23
CA PHE A 13 13.04 6.22 7.91
C PHE A 13 14.56 6.16 8.00
N VAL A 14 15.18 5.30 7.18
CA VAL A 14 16.65 5.22 7.05
C VAL A 14 17.22 6.52 6.46
N ASN A 15 16.43 7.20 5.63
CA ASN A 15 16.79 8.48 5.06
C ASN A 15 15.90 9.59 5.62
N GLN A 16 16.45 10.36 6.55
CA GLN A 16 15.81 11.53 7.16
C GLN A 16 16.31 12.86 6.59
N ARG A 17 17.04 12.83 5.46
CA ARG A 17 17.62 14.04 4.87
C ARG A 17 16.52 15.04 4.49
N GLU A 18 16.75 16.28 4.89
CA GLU A 18 15.94 17.44 4.53
C GLU A 18 16.60 18.19 3.37
N PHE A 19 15.79 18.55 2.38
CA PHE A 19 16.20 19.36 1.24
C PHE A 19 15.09 20.37 0.95
N LEU A 20 15.46 21.64 0.77
CA LEU A 20 14.52 22.76 0.52
C LEU A 20 13.40 22.89 1.58
N GLY A 21 13.68 22.59 2.86
CA GLY A 21 12.68 22.68 3.93
C GLY A 21 11.70 21.50 4.02
N ILE A 22 11.90 20.46 3.20
CA ILE A 22 11.03 19.28 3.15
C ILE A 22 11.70 18.12 3.90
N ALA A 23 11.18 17.78 5.08
CA ALA A 23 11.65 16.60 5.82
C ALA A 23 11.44 15.31 5.02
N ASN A 24 12.36 14.35 5.14
CA ASN A 24 12.30 13.05 4.45
C ASN A 24 12.15 13.19 2.92
N THR A 25 12.85 14.15 2.29
CA THR A 25 12.54 14.62 0.93
C THR A 25 12.46 13.50 -0.11
N LEU A 26 13.39 12.54 -0.09
CA LEU A 26 13.39 11.45 -1.06
C LEU A 26 12.17 10.53 -0.92
N ASN A 27 11.62 10.38 0.29
CA ASN A 27 10.39 9.61 0.51
C ASN A 27 9.14 10.37 0.04
N VAL A 28 9.16 11.70 0.11
CA VAL A 28 8.06 12.53 -0.39
C VAL A 28 8.09 12.59 -1.92
N ILE A 29 9.26 12.83 -2.52
CA ILE A 29 9.41 12.95 -3.99
C ILE A 29 9.16 11.62 -4.69
N SER A 30 9.55 10.48 -4.09
CA SER A 30 9.31 9.16 -4.67
C SER A 30 7.81 8.81 -4.84
N ASN A 31 6.91 9.61 -4.25
CA ASN A 31 5.47 9.48 -4.42
C ASN A 31 4.92 10.23 -5.65
N PHE A 32 5.68 11.18 -6.22
CA PHE A 32 5.26 11.97 -7.38
C PHE A 32 4.94 11.13 -8.64
N PRO A 33 5.66 10.03 -8.94
CA PRO A 33 5.30 9.14 -10.05
C PRO A 33 3.86 8.59 -9.95
N PHE A 34 3.35 8.31 -8.74
CA PHE A 34 1.96 7.85 -8.58
C PHE A 34 0.96 8.92 -9.00
N PHE A 35 1.23 10.19 -8.69
CA PHE A 35 0.38 11.31 -9.13
C PHE A 35 0.32 11.39 -10.66
N ILE A 36 1.47 11.31 -11.33
CA ILE A 36 1.57 11.34 -12.79
C ILE A 36 0.75 10.19 -13.40
N VAL A 37 0.99 8.95 -12.95
CA VAL A 37 0.31 7.76 -13.46
C VAL A 37 -1.20 7.84 -13.21
N GLY A 38 -1.61 8.28 -12.02
CA GLY A 38 -3.01 8.45 -11.65
C GLY A 38 -3.75 9.45 -12.55
N VAL A 39 -3.17 10.64 -12.75
CA VAL A 39 -3.78 11.70 -13.58
C VAL A 39 -3.79 11.32 -15.07
N ILE A 40 -2.69 10.78 -15.60
CA ILE A 40 -2.63 10.34 -16.99
C ILE A 40 -3.64 9.21 -17.22
N GLY A 41 -3.69 8.22 -16.34
CA GLY A 41 -4.65 7.13 -16.44
C GLY A 41 -6.10 7.61 -16.38
N PHE A 42 -6.43 8.49 -15.42
CA PHE A 42 -7.75 9.07 -15.29
C PHE A 42 -8.16 9.87 -16.53
N THR A 43 -7.28 10.71 -17.07
CA THR A 43 -7.58 11.51 -18.27
C THR A 43 -7.79 10.62 -19.51
N HIS A 44 -6.95 9.60 -19.71
CA HIS A 44 -7.10 8.66 -20.83
C HIS A 44 -8.36 7.80 -20.69
N LEU A 45 -8.78 7.49 -19.45
CA LEU A 45 -9.99 6.71 -19.18
C LEU A 45 -11.24 7.37 -19.78
N TYR A 46 -11.36 8.69 -19.66
CA TYR A 46 -12.50 9.45 -20.19
C TYR A 46 -12.26 10.03 -21.59
N HIS A 47 -11.02 10.07 -22.06
CA HIS A 47 -10.71 10.61 -23.38
C HIS A 47 -10.90 9.57 -24.48
N ARG A 48 -11.93 9.77 -25.32
CA ARG A 48 -12.20 9.02 -26.57
C ARG A 48 -12.18 7.50 -26.42
N ASN A 49 -12.56 6.98 -25.26
CA ASN A 49 -12.49 5.55 -24.92
C ASN A 49 -11.13 4.93 -25.29
N TYR A 50 -10.03 5.59 -24.89
CA TYR A 50 -8.67 5.17 -25.23
C TYR A 50 -8.37 3.70 -24.88
N PHE A 51 -8.85 3.25 -23.71
CA PHE A 51 -8.70 1.87 -23.25
C PHE A 51 -9.69 0.89 -23.90
N LYS A 52 -10.60 1.37 -24.76
CA LYS A 52 -11.63 0.58 -25.45
C LYS A 52 -12.45 -0.28 -24.49
N LEU A 53 -12.79 0.28 -23.32
CA LEU A 53 -13.63 -0.39 -22.34
C LEU A 53 -15.03 -0.57 -22.92
N SER A 54 -15.59 -1.76 -22.70
CA SER A 54 -16.90 -2.14 -23.22
C SER A 54 -17.99 -2.08 -22.15
N LEU A 55 -17.61 -2.22 -20.88
CA LEU A 55 -18.56 -2.34 -19.77
C LEU A 55 -18.57 -1.07 -18.90
N ARG A 56 -19.75 -0.68 -18.42
CA ARG A 56 -19.86 0.46 -17.49
C ARG A 56 -19.16 0.15 -16.17
N GLY A 57 -19.26 -1.07 -15.65
CA GLY A 57 -18.59 -1.46 -14.41
C GLY A 57 -17.08 -1.22 -14.44
N GLU A 58 -16.44 -1.47 -15.58
CA GLU A 58 -15.00 -1.26 -15.76
C GLU A 58 -14.64 0.21 -15.63
N LEU A 59 -15.43 1.10 -16.24
CA LEU A 59 -15.22 2.54 -16.13
C LEU A 59 -15.25 2.99 -14.66
N TRP A 60 -16.20 2.50 -13.88
CA TRP A 60 -16.31 2.81 -12.45
C TRP A 60 -15.13 2.24 -11.65
N GLY A 61 -14.78 0.96 -11.89
CA GLY A 61 -13.64 0.32 -11.24
C GLY A 61 -12.31 1.02 -11.54
N TRP A 62 -12.03 1.31 -12.81
CA TRP A 62 -10.83 2.02 -13.24
C TRP A 62 -10.79 3.46 -12.74
N THR A 63 -11.95 4.12 -12.63
CA THR A 63 -12.06 5.45 -12.01
C THR A 63 -11.62 5.40 -10.55
N CYS A 64 -12.18 4.48 -9.75
CA CYS A 64 -11.78 4.31 -8.36
C CYS A 64 -10.30 3.95 -8.23
N PHE A 65 -9.76 3.14 -9.14
CA PHE A 65 -8.34 2.81 -9.17
C PHE A 65 -7.45 4.04 -9.40
N PHE A 66 -7.67 4.81 -10.48
CA PHE A 66 -6.82 5.97 -10.79
C PHE A 66 -6.98 7.11 -9.79
N VAL A 67 -8.18 7.30 -9.24
CA VAL A 67 -8.39 8.21 -8.10
C VAL A 67 -7.57 7.72 -6.90
N GLY A 68 -7.66 6.45 -6.54
CA GLY A 68 -6.88 5.85 -5.44
C GLY A 68 -5.37 6.00 -5.64
N VAL A 69 -4.85 5.75 -6.85
CA VAL A 69 -3.42 5.94 -7.18
C VAL A 69 -3.01 7.41 -7.07
N THR A 70 -3.87 8.33 -7.52
CA THR A 70 -3.61 9.77 -7.37
C THR A 70 -3.58 10.17 -5.89
N THR A 71 -4.51 9.66 -5.08
CA THR A 71 -4.54 9.95 -3.64
C THR A 71 -3.39 9.29 -2.89
N VAL A 72 -2.79 8.19 -3.37
CA VAL A 72 -1.56 7.61 -2.79
C VAL A 72 -0.45 8.65 -2.75
N ALA A 73 -0.27 9.44 -3.82
CA ALA A 73 0.77 10.47 -3.83
C ALA A 73 0.62 11.48 -2.68
N PHE A 74 -0.62 11.90 -2.41
CA PHE A 74 -0.93 12.84 -1.34
C PHE A 74 -0.91 12.19 0.05
N GLY A 75 -1.56 11.03 0.20
CA GLY A 75 -1.63 10.31 1.48
C GLY A 75 -0.25 9.86 1.96
N SER A 76 0.55 9.31 1.05
CA SER A 76 1.90 8.88 1.34
C SER A 76 2.84 10.06 1.57
N GLY A 77 2.77 11.10 0.72
CA GLY A 77 3.52 12.34 0.94
C GLY A 77 3.21 12.97 2.30
N TYR A 78 1.94 13.06 2.68
CA TYR A 78 1.50 13.63 3.96
C TYR A 78 2.01 12.85 5.18
N TYR A 79 2.05 11.51 5.07
CA TYR A 79 2.66 10.63 6.06
C TYR A 79 4.18 10.84 6.15
N HIS A 80 4.88 10.82 5.02
CA HIS A 80 6.34 10.94 5.00
C HIS A 80 6.85 12.32 5.45
N LEU A 81 6.08 13.39 5.26
CA LEU A 81 6.42 14.74 5.74
C LEU A 81 6.53 14.82 7.28
N LYS A 82 5.64 14.15 8.00
CA LYS A 82 5.69 14.07 9.47
C LYS A 82 5.06 12.75 9.93
N PRO A 83 5.87 11.69 10.09
CA PRO A 83 5.35 10.35 10.31
C PRO A 83 4.60 10.24 11.64
N ASN A 84 3.36 9.76 11.58
CA ASN A 84 2.59 9.31 12.74
C ASN A 84 1.45 8.39 12.30
N ASP A 85 0.85 7.67 13.24
CA ASP A 85 -0.23 6.71 12.96
C ASP A 85 -1.46 7.35 12.33
N ALA A 86 -1.88 8.53 12.81
CA ALA A 86 -3.04 9.23 12.28
C ALA A 86 -2.87 9.60 10.79
N ARG A 87 -1.64 9.89 10.36
CA ARG A 87 -1.31 10.20 8.97
C ARG A 87 -1.12 8.94 8.13
N LEU A 88 -0.63 7.86 8.73
CA LEU A 88 -0.52 6.55 8.10
C LEU A 88 -1.88 6.00 7.67
N VAL A 89 -2.96 6.37 8.37
CA VAL A 89 -4.34 6.06 7.94
C VAL A 89 -4.58 6.49 6.49
N TRP A 90 -4.14 7.69 6.10
CA TRP A 90 -4.39 8.26 4.77
C TRP A 90 -3.58 7.57 3.66
N ASP A 91 -2.33 7.22 3.95
CA ASP A 91 -1.48 6.42 3.08
C ASP A 91 -2.11 5.03 2.83
N ARG A 92 -2.54 4.35 3.91
CA ARG A 92 -3.16 3.03 3.83
C ARG A 92 -4.52 3.04 3.16
N LEU A 93 -5.34 4.05 3.45
CA LEU A 93 -6.66 4.23 2.85
C LEU A 93 -6.56 4.35 1.33
N SER A 94 -5.63 5.20 0.85
CA SER A 94 -5.41 5.40 -0.58
C SER A 94 -4.99 4.12 -1.29
N MET A 95 -4.04 3.37 -0.72
CA MET A 95 -3.64 2.07 -1.26
C MET A 95 -4.81 1.08 -1.27
N THR A 96 -5.60 1.03 -0.20
CA THR A 96 -6.74 0.10 -0.08
C THR A 96 -7.81 0.37 -1.14
N VAL A 97 -8.13 1.64 -1.42
CA VAL A 97 -9.04 2.02 -2.51
C VAL A 97 -8.52 1.49 -3.86
N ALA A 98 -7.23 1.68 -4.14
CA ALA A 98 -6.64 1.18 -5.38
C ALA A 98 -6.71 -0.37 -5.49
N PHE A 99 -6.31 -1.09 -4.44
CA PHE A 99 -6.31 -2.57 -4.47
C PHE A 99 -7.70 -3.17 -4.54
N THR A 100 -8.66 -2.64 -3.79
CA THR A 100 -10.05 -3.14 -3.83
C THR A 100 -10.71 -2.86 -5.18
N SER A 101 -10.39 -1.73 -5.82
CA SER A 101 -10.83 -1.43 -7.19
C SER A 101 -10.28 -2.41 -8.20
N ILE A 102 -8.98 -2.78 -8.10
CA ILE A 102 -8.36 -3.81 -8.94
C ILE A 102 -9.07 -5.16 -8.81
N ILE A 103 -9.42 -5.58 -7.59
CA ILE A 103 -10.17 -6.83 -7.38
C ILE A 103 -11.53 -6.76 -8.07
N ALA A 104 -12.25 -5.64 -7.91
CA ALA A 104 -13.55 -5.48 -8.54
C ALA A 104 -13.46 -5.56 -10.08
N ILE A 105 -12.48 -4.87 -10.68
CA ILE A 105 -12.20 -4.95 -12.13
C ILE A 105 -11.90 -6.39 -12.54
N PHE A 106 -11.08 -7.12 -11.77
CA PHE A 106 -10.79 -8.51 -12.06
C PHE A 106 -12.04 -9.40 -12.05
N ILE A 107 -12.96 -9.17 -11.11
CA ILE A 107 -14.25 -9.89 -11.07
C ILE A 107 -15.10 -9.54 -12.31
N ILE A 108 -15.13 -8.27 -12.71
CA ILE A 108 -15.85 -7.82 -13.91
C ILE A 108 -15.30 -8.51 -15.17
N GLU A 109 -13.98 -8.47 -15.37
CA GLU A 109 -13.33 -8.99 -16.58
C GLU A 109 -13.31 -10.52 -16.68
N ARG A 110 -13.32 -11.23 -15.54
CA ARG A 110 -13.09 -12.69 -15.51
C ARG A 110 -14.29 -13.49 -15.09
N ILE A 111 -15.13 -12.98 -14.20
CA ILE A 111 -16.20 -13.76 -13.58
C ILE A 111 -17.54 -13.37 -14.20
N ASP A 112 -17.96 -12.12 -14.01
CA ASP A 112 -19.27 -11.62 -14.43
C ASP A 112 -19.33 -10.10 -14.27
N GLU A 113 -19.83 -9.41 -15.29
CA GLU A 113 -19.97 -7.95 -15.29
C GLU A 113 -20.85 -7.45 -14.14
N HIS A 114 -22.02 -8.05 -13.97
CA HIS A 114 -23.00 -7.58 -13.01
C HIS A 114 -22.51 -7.78 -11.57
N LYS A 115 -22.07 -8.99 -11.23
CA LYS A 115 -21.50 -9.31 -9.91
C LYS A 115 -20.27 -8.45 -9.64
N GLY A 116 -19.40 -8.25 -10.62
CA GLY A 116 -18.21 -7.42 -10.49
C GLY A 116 -18.55 -5.96 -10.23
N THR A 117 -19.50 -5.39 -10.97
CA THR A 117 -19.94 -4.00 -10.80
C THR A 117 -20.57 -3.80 -9.42
N VAL A 118 -21.46 -4.70 -9.01
CA VAL A 118 -22.09 -4.66 -7.67
C VAL A 118 -21.05 -4.86 -6.57
N SER A 119 -19.94 -5.57 -6.84
CA SER A 119 -18.88 -5.80 -5.85
C SER A 119 -18.01 -4.57 -5.55
N ILE A 120 -18.01 -3.53 -6.39
CA ILE A 120 -17.17 -2.32 -6.20
C ILE A 120 -17.45 -1.68 -4.83
N ILE A 121 -18.72 -1.40 -4.52
CA ILE A 121 -19.14 -0.74 -3.28
C ILE A 121 -18.77 -1.58 -2.04
N PRO A 122 -19.17 -2.87 -1.92
CA PRO A 122 -18.85 -3.66 -0.73
C PRO A 122 -17.34 -3.90 -0.58
N LEU A 123 -16.57 -4.02 -1.66
CA LEU A 123 -15.11 -4.15 -1.59
C LEU A 123 -14.46 -2.86 -1.08
N LEU A 124 -14.88 -1.69 -1.58
CA LEU A 124 -14.40 -0.40 -1.08
C LEU A 124 -14.76 -0.22 0.40
N LEU A 125 -16.01 -0.51 0.79
CA LEU A 125 -16.44 -0.42 2.18
C LEU A 125 -15.67 -1.39 3.08
N ALA A 126 -15.49 -2.64 2.67
CA ALA A 126 -14.67 -3.60 3.42
C ALA A 126 -13.23 -3.09 3.59
N GLY A 127 -12.67 -2.49 2.54
CA GLY A 127 -11.38 -1.81 2.59
C GLY A 127 -11.34 -0.67 3.62
N VAL A 128 -12.28 0.27 3.54
CA VAL A 128 -12.35 1.41 4.48
C VAL A 128 -12.55 0.93 5.92
N ILE A 129 -13.49 0.00 6.14
CA ILE A 129 -13.76 -0.60 7.45
C ILE A 129 -12.51 -1.28 8.00
N SER A 130 -11.72 -1.97 7.16
CA SER A 130 -10.47 -2.60 7.62
C SER A 130 -9.46 -1.58 8.18
N ILE A 131 -9.41 -0.38 7.60
CA ILE A 131 -8.54 0.72 8.05
C ILE A 131 -9.11 1.37 9.31
N LEU A 132 -10.42 1.64 9.35
CA LEU A 132 -11.07 2.21 10.53
C LEU A 132 -10.97 1.26 11.73
N TYR A 133 -11.11 -0.05 11.49
CA TYR A 133 -10.92 -1.07 12.50
C TYR A 133 -9.51 -1.05 13.09
N TRP A 134 -8.48 -0.91 12.23
CA TRP A 134 -7.10 -0.73 12.67
C TRP A 134 -6.89 0.58 13.43
N SER A 135 -7.49 1.69 12.97
CA SER A 135 -7.25 3.02 13.51
C SER A 135 -7.99 3.33 14.81
N TYR A 136 -9.17 2.76 15.04
CA TYR A 136 -10.06 3.18 16.14
C TYR A 136 -10.39 2.09 17.16
N ILE A 137 -10.42 0.81 16.77
CA ILE A 137 -11.07 -0.24 17.58
C ILE A 137 -10.03 -1.18 18.22
N PHE A 138 -8.97 -1.56 17.51
CA PHE A 138 -7.90 -2.41 18.03
C PHE A 138 -6.55 -1.93 17.51
N PHE A 139 -5.84 -1.13 18.30
CA PHE A 139 -4.52 -0.54 18.03
C PHE A 139 -3.38 -1.53 17.64
N ASP A 140 -3.66 -2.78 17.29
CA ASP A 140 -2.65 -3.84 17.20
C ASP A 140 -2.95 -4.97 16.21
N SER A 141 -3.98 -4.88 15.36
CA SER A 141 -4.30 -5.96 14.41
C SER A 141 -4.27 -5.50 12.96
N LEU A 142 -3.09 -5.62 12.33
CA LEU A 142 -2.86 -5.37 10.90
C LEU A 142 -3.48 -6.44 9.98
N ARG A 143 -3.94 -7.57 10.54
CA ARG A 143 -4.41 -8.76 9.80
C ARG A 143 -5.49 -8.47 8.74
N PRO A 144 -6.61 -7.79 9.03
CA PRO A 144 -7.64 -7.52 8.02
C PRO A 144 -7.13 -6.65 6.87
N TYR A 145 -6.30 -5.65 7.17
CA TYR A 145 -5.66 -4.81 6.14
C TYR A 145 -4.69 -5.61 5.26
N VAL A 146 -3.84 -6.44 5.86
CA VAL A 146 -2.91 -7.32 5.13
C VAL A 146 -3.68 -8.25 4.20
N LEU A 147 -4.78 -8.84 4.65
CA LEU A 147 -5.61 -9.69 3.79
C LEU A 147 -6.12 -8.93 2.57
N VAL A 148 -6.76 -7.78 2.75
CA VAL A 148 -7.26 -6.96 1.63
C VAL A 148 -6.15 -6.62 0.64
N GLN A 149 -4.93 -6.41 1.13
CA GLN A 149 -3.77 -6.08 0.31
C GLN A 149 -3.11 -7.26 -0.41
N PHE A 150 -3.22 -8.49 0.10
CA PHE A 150 -2.61 -9.68 -0.50
C PHE A 150 -3.60 -10.51 -1.33
N VAL A 151 -4.91 -10.32 -1.13
CA VAL A 151 -5.96 -10.95 -1.95
C VAL A 151 -5.74 -10.75 -3.45
N PRO A 152 -5.42 -9.54 -3.97
CA PRO A 152 -5.14 -9.38 -5.41
C PRO A 152 -3.94 -10.21 -5.86
N CYS A 153 -2.87 -10.22 -5.07
CA CYS A 153 -1.64 -10.96 -5.38
C CYS A 153 -1.85 -12.47 -5.51
N ILE A 154 -2.86 -13.02 -4.83
CA ILE A 154 -3.16 -14.45 -4.82
C ILE A 154 -4.29 -14.80 -5.80
N ALA A 155 -5.36 -14.00 -5.80
CA ALA A 155 -6.57 -14.28 -6.59
C ALA A 155 -6.31 -14.17 -8.10
N ILE A 156 -5.47 -13.23 -8.52
CA ILE A 156 -5.22 -12.96 -9.94
C ILE A 156 -4.38 -14.09 -10.60
N PRO A 157 -3.28 -14.60 -10.00
CA PRO A 157 -2.52 -15.69 -10.61
C PRO A 157 -3.19 -17.05 -10.53
N LEU A 158 -3.97 -17.34 -9.48
CA LEU A 158 -4.57 -18.66 -9.27
C LEU A 158 -5.71 -18.97 -10.24
N ARG A 159 -6.34 -17.95 -10.81
CA ARG A 159 -7.57 -18.12 -11.57
C ARG A 159 -7.33 -17.91 -13.06
N GLN A 160 -7.07 -19.02 -13.76
CA GLN A 160 -6.87 -19.07 -15.22
C GLN A 160 -8.18 -18.97 -16.00
N LEU A 161 -8.95 -17.90 -15.77
CA LEU A 161 -10.17 -17.63 -16.54
C LEU A 161 -9.84 -16.96 -17.87
N PRO A 162 -10.56 -17.31 -18.95
CA PRO A 162 -10.30 -16.75 -20.28
C PRO A 162 -10.41 -15.23 -20.22
N PRO A 163 -9.44 -14.50 -20.79
CA PRO A 163 -9.43 -13.06 -20.70
C PRO A 163 -10.39 -12.42 -21.71
N MET A 164 -11.07 -11.36 -21.27
CA MET A 164 -11.96 -10.57 -22.15
C MET A 164 -11.17 -9.69 -23.13
N TYR A 165 -9.97 -9.25 -22.75
CA TYR A 165 -9.11 -8.38 -23.56
C TYR A 165 -7.76 -9.02 -23.91
N THR A 166 -7.19 -8.58 -25.04
CA THR A 166 -5.78 -8.81 -25.37
C THR A 166 -4.89 -8.19 -24.30
N HIS A 167 -3.79 -8.87 -23.95
CA HIS A 167 -2.83 -8.49 -22.90
C HIS A 167 -3.18 -8.81 -21.45
N SER A 168 -4.01 -9.83 -21.20
CA SER A 168 -4.21 -10.40 -19.87
C SER A 168 -2.93 -10.77 -19.11
N THR A 169 -1.81 -11.00 -19.79
CA THR A 169 -0.51 -11.24 -19.16
C THR A 169 -0.04 -10.06 -18.31
N TYR A 170 -0.50 -8.83 -18.55
CA TYR A 170 -0.17 -7.68 -17.70
C TYR A 170 -0.71 -7.80 -16.28
N TRP A 171 -1.82 -8.51 -16.07
CA TRP A 171 -2.31 -8.84 -14.73
C TRP A 171 -1.29 -9.69 -13.93
N LEU A 172 -0.62 -10.64 -14.60
CA LEU A 172 0.43 -11.47 -13.99
C LEU A 172 1.70 -10.68 -13.72
N TRP A 173 2.11 -9.80 -14.64
CA TRP A 173 3.25 -8.91 -14.42
C TRP A 173 3.00 -7.93 -13.26
N ALA A 174 1.83 -7.30 -13.21
CA ALA A 174 1.47 -6.35 -12.15
C ALA A 174 1.44 -7.04 -10.78
N THR A 175 0.81 -8.21 -10.68
CA THR A 175 0.74 -8.98 -9.42
C THR A 175 2.11 -9.52 -9.00
N GLY A 176 2.93 -9.97 -9.96
CA GLY A 176 4.31 -10.38 -9.72
C GLY A 176 5.14 -9.24 -9.14
N LEU A 177 5.11 -8.07 -9.78
CA LEU A 177 5.84 -6.88 -9.32
C LEU A 177 5.36 -6.40 -7.94
N VAL A 178 4.05 -6.34 -7.70
CA VAL A 178 3.50 -5.95 -6.39
C VAL A 178 3.90 -6.95 -5.31
N SER A 179 3.87 -8.24 -5.61
CA SER A 179 4.28 -9.28 -4.65
C SER A 179 5.77 -9.19 -4.33
N LEU A 180 6.61 -9.00 -5.35
CA LEU A 180 8.05 -8.79 -5.16
C LEU A 180 8.33 -7.55 -4.29
N LEU A 181 7.66 -6.43 -4.55
CA LEU A 181 7.80 -5.20 -3.76
C LEU A 181 7.37 -5.40 -2.30
N LYS A 182 6.27 -6.14 -2.05
CA LYS A 182 5.82 -6.47 -0.69
C LYS A 182 6.82 -7.36 0.04
N THR A 183 7.31 -8.41 -0.63
CA THR A 183 8.33 -9.32 -0.06
C THR A 183 9.61 -8.55 0.24
N TRP A 184 10.07 -7.72 -0.70
CA TRP A 184 11.22 -6.84 -0.50
C TRP A 184 11.05 -5.94 0.73
N LYS A 185 9.88 -5.28 0.87
CA LYS A 185 9.58 -4.43 2.01
C LYS A 185 9.62 -5.21 3.33
N ILE A 186 9.06 -6.42 3.38
CA ILE A 186 9.08 -7.28 4.57
C ILE A 186 10.51 -7.69 4.91
N CYS A 187 11.28 -8.16 3.93
CA CYS A 187 12.69 -8.52 4.10
C CYS A 187 13.49 -7.32 4.63
N TRP A 188 13.30 -6.14 4.04
CA TRP A 188 13.94 -4.91 4.46
C TRP A 188 13.62 -4.54 5.91
N THR A 189 12.34 -4.59 6.30
CA THR A 189 11.94 -4.31 7.69
C THR A 189 12.55 -5.28 8.70
N LYS A 190 12.73 -6.56 8.31
CA LYS A 190 13.36 -7.57 9.16
C LYS A 190 14.86 -7.31 9.33
N ILE A 191 15.56 -6.95 8.25
CA ILE A 191 16.98 -6.58 8.29
C ILE A 191 17.19 -5.36 9.18
N LYS A 192 16.40 -4.30 8.97
CA LYS A 192 16.47 -3.09 9.78
C LYS A 192 16.19 -3.36 11.27
N GLY A 193 15.19 -4.19 11.58
CA GLY A 193 14.90 -4.57 12.97
C GLY A 193 16.07 -5.30 13.65
N ASN A 194 16.76 -6.16 12.92
CA ASN A 194 17.95 -6.85 13.42
C ASN A 194 19.14 -5.89 13.64
N GLU A 195 19.35 -4.89 12.78
CA GLU A 195 20.38 -3.87 12.96
C GLU A 195 20.13 -3.01 14.22
N ILE A 196 18.89 -2.54 14.41
CA ILE A 196 18.50 -1.75 15.61
C ILE A 196 18.70 -2.57 16.88
N GLN A 197 18.31 -3.86 16.86
CA GLN A 197 18.58 -4.76 17.98
C GLN A 197 20.08 -4.91 18.23
N GLY A 198 20.87 -5.15 17.18
CA GLY A 198 22.34 -5.25 17.26
C GLY A 198 22.98 -4.01 17.90
N GLU A 199 22.60 -2.80 17.49
CA GLU A 199 23.09 -1.55 18.09
C GLU A 199 22.66 -1.41 19.57
N SER A 200 21.42 -1.77 19.91
CA SER A 200 20.93 -1.72 21.29
C SER A 200 21.64 -2.70 22.23
N TYR A 201 22.08 -3.87 21.74
CA TYR A 201 22.87 -4.82 22.53
C TYR A 201 24.35 -4.39 22.68
N THR A 202 24.84 -3.50 21.81
CA THR A 202 26.26 -3.11 21.77
C THR A 202 26.58 -1.88 22.65
N CYS A 203 25.58 -1.24 23.27
CA CYS A 203 25.78 -0.04 24.08
C CYS A 203 25.40 -0.24 25.56
N ILE A 204 26.07 -1.20 26.23
CA ILE A 204 26.18 -1.21 27.69
C ILE A 204 27.66 -0.97 28.02
N TYR A 205 28.05 0.30 28.15
CA TYR A 205 29.36 0.62 28.72
C TYR A 205 29.36 0.17 30.18
N THR A 206 30.17 -0.86 30.47
CA THR A 206 30.54 -1.23 31.83
C THR A 206 31.21 -0.03 32.48
N SER A 207 30.51 0.66 33.39
CA SER A 207 31.12 1.65 34.26
C SER A 207 32.09 0.93 35.21
N VAL A 208 33.36 0.85 34.82
CA VAL A 208 34.43 0.36 35.69
C VAL A 208 34.57 1.34 36.87
N PRO A 209 34.40 0.91 38.13
CA PRO A 209 34.57 1.79 39.27
C PRO A 209 36.05 2.16 39.42
N VAL A 210 36.35 3.46 39.39
CA VAL A 210 37.69 3.98 39.70
C VAL A 210 37.92 3.82 41.21
N VAL A 211 38.74 2.84 41.58
CA VAL A 211 39.25 2.70 42.95
C VAL A 211 40.21 3.85 43.21
N LYS A 212 39.84 4.79 44.06
CA LYS A 212 40.77 5.79 44.61
C LYS A 212 41.68 5.07 45.61
N SER A 213 42.96 4.93 45.29
CA SER A 213 43.99 4.58 46.26
C SER A 213 44.25 5.78 47.17
N SER A 214 43.85 5.66 48.44
CA SER A 214 44.26 6.53 49.54
C SER A 214 45.63 6.15 50.08
#